data_AF-A0A067T3W5-F1
#
_entry.id   AF-A0A067T3W5-F1
#
_cell.length_a   1.000
_cell.length_b   1.000
_cell.length_c   1.000
_cell.angle_alpha   90.00
_cell.angle_beta   90.00
_cell.angle_gamma   90.00
#
_symmetry.space_group_name_H-M   'P 1'
#
loop_
_entity.id
_entity.type
_entity.pdbx_description
1 polymer ?
#
loop_
_entity_poly.entity_id
_entity_poly.type
_entity_poly.pdbx_seq_one_letter_code
_entity_poly.pdbx_strand_id
1 'polypeptide(L)'
;MSTVVNGVCQGIASNPDISGPGVRIALYLQSFLSVLLVRFSPADAPGAYWSMTSTAFSLIISSIVTSAKGDISLLDAIVVVYVLLLPVLASAFGLSEVVTPQSKKNVLRSVHSPLLIVANWTRSALTYSFAMYVWIAAPTFGSGPPECNAATRLIFFGASLPALGSGRWLNLAGWGVLSLLFIWRTIKGSKTIFIALRALFSKRASQALLKPKHTPKNEVHRETVMRKNFATGEVSHTNRLFRPRQIFHELLQGMATQILSWAPSGTGRWYNYYGKTILISFLAAWAIVMTELELQLNTLTTKINKQWGFGQILPLLLTISPLFSLYESILAKHSSGPISKSRIIRFTIRNAKGLQRPRCELDPYPPEVIEDMKEEDVRKIRAPSSFAVITIDERHTYTTFEEHDTTHPVWDESFDVKVDDLSTVVIRVFDRKCIDRGWSSFIGYTTVHPFTAFPHPRNPHTQTPAEREGPEEEEEDATALTQVDLEDIPLVRDGVTLPEMTVSISLSSDTEVPPSLPVAPPVLYGPEETRVERRVTLVKFGNRKMGRKKETVTHVYQMS
;
A
#
# COMPACT_ATOMS: atom_id res chain seq x y z
N MET A 1 31.82 -1.34 37.21
CA MET A 1 31.02 -1.37 38.45
C MET A 1 30.75 0.05 38.89
N SER A 2 29.53 0.36 39.31
CA SER A 2 29.21 1.65 39.90
C SER A 2 29.89 1.75 41.26
N THR A 3 30.57 2.87 41.52
CA THR A 3 31.27 3.11 42.78
C THR A 3 30.63 4.30 43.50
N VAL A 4 30.39 4.12 44.79
CA VAL A 4 29.96 5.19 45.70
C VAL A 4 31.14 5.54 46.57
N VAL A 5 31.53 6.81 46.58
CA VAL A 5 32.57 7.33 47.48
C VAL A 5 31.93 8.45 48.29
N ASN A 6 31.88 8.30 49.61
CA ASN A 6 31.27 9.26 50.54
C ASN A 6 29.78 9.55 50.25
N GLY A 7 29.00 8.55 49.85
CA GLY A 7 27.58 8.73 49.51
C GLY A 7 27.33 9.43 48.17
N VAL A 8 28.39 9.76 47.42
CA VAL A 8 28.30 10.36 46.09
C VAL A 8 28.57 9.29 45.03
N CYS A 9 27.66 9.17 44.06
CA CYS A 9 27.83 8.28 42.91
C CYS A 9 28.95 8.82 42.01
N GLN A 10 30.04 8.05 41.83
CA GLN A 10 31.18 8.44 40.99
C GLN A 10 31.07 7.94 39.53
N GLY A 11 30.14 7.02 39.24
CA GLY A 11 29.95 6.53 37.87
C GLY A 11 28.82 5.52 37.75
N ILE A 12 28.16 5.53 36.60
CA ILE A 12 27.15 4.53 36.23
C ILE A 12 27.82 3.51 35.32
N ALA A 13 27.86 2.24 35.76
CA ALA A 13 28.31 1.16 34.90
C ALA A 13 27.35 1.04 33.73
N SER A 14 27.88 1.06 32.51
CA SER A 14 27.07 0.95 31.31
C SER A 14 27.50 -0.22 30.46
N ASN A 15 26.52 -0.89 29.87
CA ASN A 15 26.73 -1.99 28.96
C ASN A 15 26.77 -1.50 27.49
N PRO A 16 27.95 -1.44 26.86
CA PRO A 16 28.09 -0.95 25.49
C PRO A 16 27.37 -1.83 24.45
N ASP A 17 27.04 -3.09 24.75
CA ASP A 17 26.27 -3.94 23.82
C ASP A 17 24.77 -3.65 23.85
N ILE A 18 24.28 -2.86 24.81
CA ILE A 18 22.86 -2.51 24.98
C ILE A 18 22.61 -1.05 24.59
N SER A 19 23.34 -0.11 25.21
CA SER A 19 23.15 1.33 25.01
C SER A 19 24.27 1.97 24.19
N GLY A 20 25.20 1.16 23.67
CA GLY A 20 26.35 1.65 22.92
C GLY A 20 25.97 2.37 21.63
N PRO A 21 26.89 3.21 21.11
CA PRO A 21 26.62 4.06 19.96
C PRO A 21 26.21 3.28 18.71
N GLY A 22 26.81 2.11 18.43
CA GLY A 22 26.44 1.34 17.22
C GLY A 22 25.02 0.79 17.24
N VAL A 23 24.50 0.34 18.39
CA VAL A 23 23.09 -0.11 18.52
C VAL A 23 22.14 1.07 18.28
N ARG A 24 22.45 2.23 18.85
CA ARG A 24 21.63 3.44 18.72
C ARG A 24 21.60 3.94 17.28
N ILE A 25 22.78 4.11 16.67
CA ILE A 25 22.92 4.52 15.26
C ILE A 25 22.17 3.55 14.34
N ALA A 26 22.30 2.24 14.57
CA ALA A 26 21.58 1.24 13.78
C ALA A 26 20.06 1.41 13.86
N LEU A 27 19.50 1.56 15.06
CA LEU A 27 18.05 1.74 15.23
C LEU A 27 17.56 3.09 14.70
N TYR A 28 18.36 4.15 14.81
CA TYR A 28 18.05 5.46 14.21
C TYR A 28 17.97 5.34 12.68
N LEU A 29 19.01 4.75 12.08
CA LEU A 29 19.10 4.59 10.64
C LEU A 29 18.03 3.64 10.10
N GLN A 30 17.80 2.49 10.75
CA GLN A 30 16.75 1.54 10.36
C GLN A 30 15.35 2.16 10.44
N SER A 31 15.06 2.92 11.51
CA SER A 31 13.76 3.58 11.66
C SER A 31 13.55 4.64 10.57
N PHE A 32 14.58 5.44 10.29
CA PHE A 32 14.54 6.44 9.22
C PHE A 32 14.39 5.81 7.83
N LEU A 33 15.25 4.84 7.49
CA LEU A 33 15.21 4.13 6.20
C LEU A 33 13.87 3.41 5.99
N SER A 34 13.28 2.82 7.04
CA SER A 34 11.97 2.17 6.95
C SER A 34 10.86 3.16 6.57
N VAL A 35 10.89 4.38 7.13
CA VAL A 35 9.94 5.44 6.77
C VAL A 35 10.17 5.93 5.33
N LEU A 36 11.42 6.09 4.92
CA LEU A 36 11.76 6.47 3.54
C LEU A 36 11.36 5.40 2.53
N LEU A 37 11.62 4.12 2.81
CA LEU A 37 11.30 3.02 1.90
C LEU A 37 9.80 2.85 1.73
N VAL A 38 8.98 2.94 2.78
CA VAL A 38 7.52 2.97 2.62
C VAL A 38 7.07 4.03 1.63
N ARG A 39 7.81 5.14 1.56
CA ARG A 39 7.47 6.26 0.70
C ARG A 39 7.99 6.10 -0.73
N PHE A 40 9.25 5.68 -0.89
CA PHE A 40 9.94 5.62 -2.19
C PHE A 40 9.81 4.27 -2.88
N SER A 41 9.92 3.17 -2.12
CA SER A 41 9.74 1.80 -2.61
C SER A 41 8.88 0.97 -1.64
N PRO A 42 7.54 1.10 -1.71
CA PRO A 42 6.63 0.31 -0.88
C PRO A 42 6.80 -1.21 -1.06
N ALA A 43 7.33 -1.65 -2.21
CA ALA A 43 7.60 -3.05 -2.51
C ALA A 43 8.75 -3.61 -1.67
N ASP A 44 9.79 -2.81 -1.42
CA ASP A 44 11.00 -3.21 -0.69
C ASP A 44 10.92 -2.90 0.81
N ALA A 45 9.98 -2.05 1.21
CA ALA A 45 9.74 -1.68 2.61
C ALA A 45 9.59 -2.87 3.58
N PRO A 46 8.95 -4.01 3.22
CA PRO A 46 8.83 -5.16 4.13
C PRO A 46 10.17 -5.72 4.61
N GLY A 47 11.21 -5.71 3.76
CA GLY A 47 12.56 -6.14 4.14
C GLY A 47 13.17 -5.23 5.21
N ALA A 48 13.01 -3.92 5.05
CA ALA A 48 13.42 -2.93 6.04
C ALA A 48 12.70 -3.11 7.38
N TYR A 49 11.37 -3.36 7.34
CA TYR A 49 10.60 -3.64 8.56
C TYR A 49 11.08 -4.89 9.28
N TRP A 50 11.43 -5.95 8.55
CA TRP A 50 12.00 -7.15 9.14
C TRP A 50 13.31 -6.87 9.86
N SER A 51 14.23 -6.18 9.19
CA SER A 51 15.53 -5.81 9.76
C SER A 51 15.36 -4.97 11.04
N MET A 52 14.54 -3.91 10.97
CA MET A 52 14.24 -3.05 12.12
C MET A 52 13.54 -3.82 13.25
N THR A 53 12.52 -4.63 12.94
CA THR A 53 11.76 -5.39 13.93
C THR A 53 12.65 -6.42 14.63
N SER A 54 13.48 -7.15 13.89
CA SER A 54 14.41 -8.13 14.45
C SER A 54 15.46 -7.48 15.35
N THR A 55 16.04 -6.35 14.94
CA THR A 55 17.01 -5.60 15.75
C THR A 55 16.38 -5.13 17.07
N ALA A 56 15.20 -4.51 16.99
CA ALA A 56 14.48 -4.01 18.15
C ALA A 56 13.97 -5.15 19.05
N PHE A 57 13.58 -6.30 18.48
CA PHE A 57 13.17 -7.50 19.22
C PHE A 57 14.36 -8.14 19.96
N SER A 58 15.52 -8.21 19.32
CA SER A 58 16.76 -8.69 19.94
C SER A 58 17.19 -7.78 21.10
N LEU A 59 17.13 -6.46 20.90
CA LEU A 59 17.48 -5.49 21.94
C LEU A 59 16.54 -5.61 23.16
N ILE A 60 15.21 -5.66 22.96
CA ILE A 60 14.27 -5.75 24.08
C ILE A 60 14.42 -7.05 24.87
N ILE A 61 14.66 -8.18 24.19
CA ILE A 61 14.93 -9.47 24.87
C ILE A 61 16.23 -9.37 25.67
N SER A 62 17.29 -8.85 25.06
CA SER A 62 18.59 -8.68 25.73
C SER A 62 18.48 -7.79 26.97
N SER A 63 17.73 -6.69 26.88
CA SER A 63 17.47 -5.79 28.00
C SER A 63 16.61 -6.42 29.10
N ILE A 64 15.59 -7.21 28.75
CA ILE A 64 14.79 -7.96 29.73
C ILE A 64 15.66 -8.98 30.47
N VAL A 65 16.47 -9.77 29.74
CA VAL A 65 17.32 -10.82 30.33
C VAL A 65 18.40 -10.20 31.22
N THR A 66 19.06 -9.13 30.77
CA THR A 66 20.08 -8.44 31.58
C THR A 66 19.48 -7.68 32.75
N SER A 67 18.27 -7.15 32.62
CA SER A 67 17.50 -6.60 33.75
C SER A 67 17.16 -7.65 34.79
N ALA A 68 16.73 -8.84 34.36
CA ALA A 68 16.44 -9.95 35.28
C ALA A 68 17.68 -10.43 36.05
N LYS A 69 18.89 -10.30 35.46
CA LYS A 69 20.17 -10.57 36.13
C LYS A 69 20.65 -9.42 37.01
N GLY A 70 20.03 -8.24 36.91
CA GLY A 70 20.51 -7.02 37.55
C GLY A 70 21.71 -6.37 36.84
N ASP A 71 22.16 -6.87 35.70
CA ASP A 71 23.41 -6.41 35.04
C ASP A 71 23.26 -5.07 34.29
N ILE A 72 22.04 -4.56 34.14
CA ILE A 72 21.74 -3.31 33.41
C ILE A 72 21.53 -2.15 34.39
N SER A 73 22.09 -0.98 34.06
CA SER A 73 21.84 0.25 34.83
C SER A 73 20.47 0.86 34.49
N LEU A 74 19.94 1.70 35.39
CA LEU A 74 18.72 2.47 35.12
C LEU A 74 18.88 3.36 33.87
N LEU A 75 20.03 4.02 33.71
CA LEU A 75 20.31 4.87 32.56
C LEU A 75 20.28 4.06 31.24
N ASP A 76 20.94 2.90 31.18
CA ASP A 76 20.92 2.06 29.98
C ASP A 76 19.50 1.59 29.64
N ALA A 77 18.71 1.21 30.66
CA ALA A 77 17.33 0.79 30.46
C ALA A 77 16.43 1.93 29.96
N ILE A 78 16.62 3.14 30.48
CA ILE A 78 15.92 4.33 29.98
C ILE A 78 16.27 4.56 28.51
N VAL A 79 17.56 4.60 28.17
CA VAL A 79 18.04 4.77 26.78
C VAL A 79 17.43 3.72 25.85
N VAL A 80 17.42 2.44 26.25
CA VAL A 80 16.79 1.37 25.46
C VAL A 80 15.31 1.65 25.21
N VAL A 81 14.57 2.03 26.25
CA VAL A 81 13.14 2.33 26.15
C VAL A 81 12.87 3.47 25.15
N TYR A 82 13.67 4.54 25.19
CA TYR A 82 13.57 5.66 24.26
C TYR A 82 13.97 5.28 22.83
N VAL A 83 15.05 4.52 22.64
CA VAL A 83 15.49 4.08 21.31
C VAL A 83 14.48 3.12 20.70
N LEU A 84 13.85 2.23 21.48
CA LEU A 84 12.81 1.32 21.01
C LEU A 84 11.48 2.02 20.66
N LEU A 85 11.28 3.26 21.14
CA LEU A 85 10.13 4.08 20.71
C LEU A 85 10.20 4.41 19.21
N LEU A 86 11.39 4.55 18.64
CA LEU A 86 11.57 4.89 17.21
C LEU A 86 10.98 3.80 16.28
N PRO A 87 11.32 2.50 16.42
CA PRO A 87 10.65 1.44 15.68
C PRO A 87 9.15 1.35 15.93
N VAL A 88 8.67 1.68 17.15
CA VAL A 88 7.23 1.73 17.45
C VAL A 88 6.55 2.83 16.62
N LEU A 89 7.12 4.03 16.58
CA LEU A 89 6.62 5.14 15.77
C LEU A 89 6.68 4.77 14.28
N ALA A 90 7.84 4.33 13.77
CA ALA A 90 8.00 3.92 12.38
C ALA A 90 6.97 2.86 11.96
N SER A 91 6.73 1.86 12.82
CA SER A 91 5.72 0.82 12.57
C SER A 91 4.29 1.33 12.65
N ALA A 92 3.97 2.23 13.59
CA ALA A 92 2.63 2.77 13.74
C ALA A 92 2.16 3.49 12.47
N PHE A 93 3.07 4.25 11.83
CA PHE A 93 2.81 5.00 10.60
C PHE A 93 3.02 4.16 9.34
N GLY A 94 4.10 3.40 9.28
CA GLY A 94 4.44 2.57 8.13
C GLY A 94 3.41 1.50 7.82
N LEU A 95 2.98 0.74 8.84
CA LEU A 95 1.87 -0.20 8.66
C LEU A 95 0.57 0.52 8.31
N SER A 96 0.35 1.75 8.79
CA SER A 96 -0.87 2.46 8.41
C SER A 96 -0.88 2.80 6.92
N GLU A 97 0.24 3.23 6.34
CA GLU A 97 0.37 3.58 4.92
C GLU A 97 0.44 2.35 4.00
N VAL A 98 1.07 1.27 4.47
CA VAL A 98 1.16 0.02 3.70
C VAL A 98 -0.13 -0.79 3.77
N VAL A 99 -0.85 -0.73 4.89
CA VAL A 99 -2.16 -1.40 5.05
C VAL A 99 -3.29 -0.57 4.47
N THR A 100 -3.17 0.76 4.44
CA THR A 100 -4.06 1.55 3.57
C THR A 100 -3.79 1.10 2.14
N PRO A 101 -4.84 0.69 1.40
CA PRO A 101 -4.64 0.34 0.01
C PRO A 101 -3.90 1.52 -0.65
N GLN A 102 -2.77 1.31 -1.32
CA GLN A 102 -2.30 2.40 -2.17
C GLN A 102 -3.38 2.62 -3.22
N SER A 103 -3.63 3.88 -3.56
CA SER A 103 -4.72 4.33 -4.44
C SER A 103 -4.67 3.84 -5.89
N LYS A 104 -3.96 2.75 -6.17
CA LYS A 104 -3.92 2.10 -7.47
C LYS A 104 -4.74 0.81 -7.40
N LYS A 105 -5.89 0.90 -8.07
CA LYS A 105 -6.92 -0.13 -8.26
C LYS A 105 -6.29 -1.52 -8.48
N ASN A 106 -6.83 -2.51 -7.77
CA ASN A 106 -6.69 -3.95 -8.02
C ASN A 106 -5.36 -4.66 -7.72
N VAL A 107 -4.35 -3.99 -7.16
CA VAL A 107 -3.18 -4.73 -6.64
C VAL A 107 -3.66 -5.57 -5.45
N LEU A 108 -3.64 -6.90 -5.59
CA LEU A 108 -3.82 -7.84 -4.49
C LEU A 108 -3.04 -7.29 -3.30
N ARG A 109 -3.69 -7.22 -2.15
CA ARG A 109 -3.03 -6.85 -0.90
C ARG A 109 -1.74 -7.66 -0.86
N SER A 110 -0.57 -7.02 -1.00
CA SER A 110 0.71 -7.67 -0.75
C SER A 110 0.67 -7.99 0.72
N VAL A 111 0.14 -9.19 1.02
CA VAL A 111 -0.12 -9.62 2.38
C VAL A 111 1.26 -9.71 2.99
N HIS A 112 1.52 -8.73 3.86
CA HIS A 112 2.67 -8.76 4.73
C HIS A 112 2.69 -10.11 5.41
N SER A 113 3.88 -10.73 5.41
CA SER A 113 4.12 -11.98 6.11
C SER A 113 3.38 -11.98 7.44
N PRO A 114 2.48 -12.94 7.71
CA PRO A 114 1.74 -13.01 8.96
C PRO A 114 2.69 -12.97 10.18
N LEU A 115 3.90 -13.48 10.00
CA LEU A 115 4.97 -13.44 10.99
C LEU A 115 5.42 -12.02 11.30
N LEU A 116 5.48 -11.12 10.32
CA LEU A 116 5.88 -9.73 10.54
C LEU A 116 4.83 -8.98 11.39
N ILE A 117 3.55 -9.25 11.14
CA ILE A 117 2.44 -8.67 11.91
C ILE A 117 2.53 -9.11 13.37
N VAL A 118 2.70 -10.43 13.60
CA VAL A 118 2.83 -11.00 14.95
C VAL A 118 4.10 -10.51 15.63
N ALA A 119 5.26 -10.58 14.95
CA ALA A 119 6.54 -10.13 15.49
C ALA A 119 6.51 -8.65 15.88
N ASN A 120 5.96 -7.77 15.03
CA ASN A 120 5.86 -6.35 15.33
C ASN A 120 4.89 -6.06 16.49
N TRP A 121 3.78 -6.79 16.58
CA TRP A 121 2.86 -6.69 17.71
C TRP A 121 3.53 -7.13 19.01
N THR A 122 4.16 -8.31 19.03
CA THR A 122 4.86 -8.85 20.20
C THR A 122 5.99 -7.92 20.64
N ARG A 123 6.80 -7.43 19.70
CA ARG A 123 7.84 -6.44 19.95
C ARG A 123 7.27 -5.21 20.65
N SER A 124 6.20 -4.63 20.10
CA SER A 124 5.58 -3.43 20.68
C SER A 124 5.05 -3.70 22.10
N ALA A 125 4.38 -4.84 22.31
CA ALA A 125 3.88 -5.25 23.62
C ALA A 125 5.02 -5.37 24.65
N LEU A 126 6.13 -6.00 24.27
CA LEU A 126 7.32 -6.12 25.12
C LEU A 126 7.95 -4.75 25.42
N THR A 127 8.05 -3.86 24.42
CA THR A 127 8.57 -2.50 24.62
C THR A 127 7.73 -1.72 25.63
N TYR A 128 6.40 -1.68 25.47
CA TYR A 128 5.52 -0.99 26.41
C TYR A 128 5.57 -1.58 27.82
N SER A 129 5.59 -2.91 27.93
CA SER A 129 5.64 -3.61 29.21
C SER A 129 6.95 -3.35 29.93
N PHE A 130 8.08 -3.42 29.21
CA PHE A 130 9.41 -3.14 29.78
C PHE A 130 9.55 -1.67 30.17
N ALA A 131 9.05 -0.74 29.36
CA ALA A 131 9.05 0.69 29.70
C ALA A 131 8.29 0.95 31.01
N MET A 132 7.08 0.40 31.15
CA MET A 132 6.32 0.50 32.39
C MET A 132 7.08 -0.13 33.57
N TYR A 133 7.66 -1.30 33.38
CA TYR A 133 8.46 -1.97 34.41
C TYR A 133 9.66 -1.13 34.87
N VAL A 134 10.46 -0.59 33.95
CA VAL A 134 11.63 0.26 34.26
C VAL A 134 11.21 1.46 35.09
N TRP A 135 10.14 2.15 34.72
CA TRP A 135 9.68 3.34 35.45
C TRP A 135 8.97 3.03 36.78
N ILE A 136 8.28 1.88 36.89
CA ILE A 136 7.72 1.41 38.15
C ILE A 136 8.84 1.03 39.12
N ALA A 137 9.85 0.31 38.64
CA ALA A 137 10.96 -0.20 39.44
C ALA A 137 12.13 0.80 39.59
N ALA A 138 12.07 1.98 38.98
CA ALA A 138 13.18 2.94 38.88
C ALA A 138 13.98 3.18 40.19
N PRO A 139 13.37 3.29 41.40
CA PRO A 139 14.14 3.46 42.64
C PRO A 139 15.11 2.32 42.94
N THR A 140 14.73 1.09 42.61
CA THR A 140 15.46 -0.14 42.93
C THR A 140 15.98 -0.86 41.68
N PHE A 141 15.99 -0.18 40.53
CA PHE A 141 16.31 -0.80 39.26
C PHE A 141 17.83 -0.93 39.05
N GLY A 142 18.28 -2.12 38.63
CA GLY A 142 19.66 -2.40 38.23
C GLY A 142 20.60 -2.84 39.37
N SER A 143 21.86 -3.11 39.03
CA SER A 143 22.92 -3.54 39.97
C SER A 143 23.59 -2.39 40.73
N GLY A 144 23.25 -1.15 40.37
CA GLY A 144 23.82 0.03 40.99
C GLY A 144 23.25 0.28 42.39
N PRO A 145 24.04 0.92 43.28
CA PRO A 145 23.52 1.48 44.51
C PRO A 145 22.35 2.45 44.23
N PRO A 146 21.28 2.45 45.04
CA PRO A 146 20.10 3.29 44.81
C PRO A 146 20.42 4.79 44.76
N GLU A 147 21.52 5.23 45.38
CA GLU A 147 22.01 6.60 45.32
C GLU A 147 22.39 7.03 43.89
N CYS A 148 22.89 6.11 43.06
CA CYS A 148 23.19 6.37 41.66
C CYS A 148 21.92 6.55 40.81
N ASN A 149 20.83 5.86 41.16
CA ASN A 149 19.55 6.04 40.48
C ASN A 149 18.96 7.44 40.73
N ALA A 150 19.16 7.99 41.94
CA ALA A 150 18.76 9.35 42.29
C ALA A 150 19.55 10.43 41.53
N ALA A 151 20.81 10.14 41.20
CA ALA A 151 21.66 11.04 40.42
C ALA A 151 21.29 11.08 38.92
N THR A 152 20.56 10.09 38.42
CA THR A 152 20.17 10.00 37.01
C THR A 152 19.21 11.13 36.64
N ARG A 153 19.52 11.85 35.56
CA ARG A 153 18.72 12.96 35.03
C ARG A 153 18.05 12.56 33.72
N LEU A 154 16.74 12.71 33.65
CA LEU A 154 15.97 12.59 32.42
C LEU A 154 15.91 13.96 31.74
N ILE A 155 16.07 14.01 30.43
CA ILE A 155 15.82 15.24 29.67
C ILE A 155 14.48 15.15 28.96
N PHE A 156 13.61 16.13 29.22
CA PHE A 156 12.33 16.26 28.54
C PHE A 156 12.18 17.69 28.02
N PHE A 157 12.12 17.86 26.70
CA PHE A 157 12.09 19.17 26.04
C PHE A 157 13.23 20.11 26.48
N GLY A 158 14.43 19.57 26.65
CA GLY A 158 15.60 20.34 27.10
C GLY A 158 15.62 20.65 28.60
N ALA A 159 14.56 20.36 29.35
CA ALA A 159 14.56 20.46 30.81
C ALA A 159 15.16 19.20 31.44
N SER A 160 16.09 19.38 32.37
CA SER A 160 16.67 18.30 33.17
C SER A 160 15.80 18.00 34.38
N LEU A 161 15.19 16.82 34.42
CA LEU A 161 14.30 16.34 35.47
C LEU A 161 14.99 15.18 36.23
N PRO A 162 14.84 15.09 37.56
CA PRO A 162 15.32 13.92 38.30
C PRO A 162 14.53 12.67 37.88
N ALA A 163 15.24 11.59 37.52
CA ALA A 163 14.62 10.35 37.05
C ALA A 163 13.70 9.71 38.10
N LEU A 164 14.01 9.84 39.39
CA LEU A 164 13.18 9.32 40.50
C LEU A 164 12.04 10.27 40.94
N GLY A 165 12.12 11.54 40.56
CA GLY A 165 11.16 12.58 40.99
C GLY A 165 10.08 12.83 39.93
N SER A 166 9.99 14.08 39.47
CA SER A 166 9.03 14.49 38.44
C SER A 166 9.19 13.72 37.12
N GLY A 167 10.42 13.35 36.75
CA GLY A 167 10.70 12.54 35.56
C GLY A 167 9.99 11.18 35.58
N ARG A 168 9.96 10.52 36.74
CA ARG A 168 9.29 9.21 36.92
C ARG A 168 7.80 9.31 36.63
N TRP A 169 7.12 10.25 37.29
CA TRP A 169 5.67 10.41 37.16
C TRP A 169 5.27 10.84 35.75
N LEU A 170 6.04 11.75 35.15
CA LEU A 170 5.83 12.18 33.78
C LEU A 170 5.95 11.00 32.80
N ASN A 171 6.97 10.14 32.95
CA ASN A 171 7.13 8.95 32.13
C ASN A 171 6.07 7.89 32.40
N LEU A 172 5.72 7.63 33.65
CA LEU A 172 4.64 6.69 33.99
C LEU A 172 3.31 7.12 33.37
N ALA A 173 2.99 8.42 33.42
CA ALA A 173 1.81 8.97 32.77
C ALA A 173 1.90 8.82 31.23
N GLY A 174 3.02 9.22 30.64
CA GLY A 174 3.24 9.14 29.19
C GLY A 174 3.17 7.70 28.66
N TRP A 175 3.96 6.79 29.23
CA TRP A 175 3.96 5.36 28.87
C TRP A 175 2.64 4.67 29.23
N GLY A 176 1.96 5.10 30.29
CA GLY A 176 0.61 4.63 30.64
C GLY A 176 -0.42 4.98 29.56
N VAL A 177 -0.44 6.23 29.09
CA VAL A 177 -1.30 6.67 27.97
C VAL A 177 -0.96 5.90 26.70
N LEU A 178 0.33 5.78 26.34
CA LEU A 178 0.74 5.04 25.15
C LEU A 178 0.36 3.54 25.24
N SER A 179 0.48 2.93 26.41
CA SER A 179 0.08 1.54 26.64
C SER A 179 -1.44 1.37 26.52
N LEU A 180 -2.24 2.30 27.04
CA LEU A 180 -3.69 2.28 26.86
C LEU A 180 -4.09 2.41 25.38
N LEU A 181 -3.44 3.31 24.63
CA LEU A 181 -3.65 3.44 23.19
C LEU A 181 -3.25 2.16 22.44
N PHE A 182 -2.16 1.51 22.83
CA PHE A 182 -1.74 0.23 22.27
C PHE A 182 -2.73 -0.91 22.57
N ILE A 183 -3.23 -1.00 23.81
CA ILE A 183 -4.26 -1.97 24.20
C ILE A 183 -5.54 -1.72 23.40
N TRP A 184 -5.99 -0.47 23.30
CA TRP A 184 -7.17 -0.11 22.50
C TRP A 184 -7.00 -0.50 21.02
N ARG A 185 -5.86 -0.18 20.41
CA ARG A 185 -5.50 -0.61 19.05
C ARG A 185 -5.51 -2.12 18.91
N THR A 186 -4.97 -2.84 19.90
CA THR A 186 -4.92 -4.31 19.92
C THR A 186 -6.32 -4.91 19.99
N ILE A 187 -7.21 -4.38 20.83
CA ILE A 187 -8.61 -4.83 20.95
C ILE A 187 -9.33 -4.64 19.61
N LYS A 188 -9.20 -3.45 19.00
CA LYS A 188 -9.81 -3.14 17.68
C LYS A 188 -9.25 -4.03 16.55
N GLY A 189 -7.96 -4.40 16.63
CA GLY A 189 -7.24 -5.22 15.67
C GLY A 189 -7.21 -6.72 15.99
N SER A 190 -7.86 -7.18 17.06
CA SER A 190 -7.75 -8.54 17.61
C SER A 190 -8.05 -9.63 16.58
N LYS A 191 -9.08 -9.43 15.74
CA LYS A 191 -9.42 -10.35 14.66
C LYS A 191 -8.26 -10.52 13.66
N THR A 192 -7.59 -9.43 13.29
CA THR A 192 -6.45 -9.48 12.35
C THR A 192 -5.26 -10.20 12.98
N ILE A 193 -4.96 -9.93 14.25
CA ILE A 193 -3.87 -10.60 14.98
C ILE A 193 -4.15 -12.10 15.11
N PHE A 194 -5.38 -12.48 15.47
CA PHE A 194 -5.77 -13.88 15.60
C PHE A 194 -5.70 -14.63 14.28
N ILE A 195 -6.18 -14.02 13.18
CA ILE A 195 -6.07 -14.60 11.84
C ILE A 195 -4.59 -14.70 11.43
N ALA A 196 -3.76 -13.69 11.69
CA ALA A 196 -2.33 -13.73 11.41
C ALA A 196 -1.61 -14.84 12.19
N LEU A 197 -1.91 -14.98 13.47
CA LEU A 197 -1.36 -16.06 14.31
C LEU A 197 -1.79 -17.43 13.80
N ARG A 198 -3.07 -17.61 13.44
CA ARG A 198 -3.56 -18.87 12.86
C ARG A 198 -2.95 -19.14 11.48
N ALA A 199 -2.68 -18.11 10.69
CA ALA A 199 -2.05 -18.23 9.38
C ALA A 199 -0.60 -18.73 9.45
N LEU A 200 0.11 -18.49 10.56
CA LEU A 200 1.46 -19.05 10.77
C LEU A 200 1.46 -20.58 10.80
N PHE A 201 0.39 -21.18 11.33
CA PHE A 201 0.29 -22.63 11.52
C PHE A 201 -0.69 -23.30 10.55
N SER A 202 -1.36 -22.55 9.66
CA SER A 202 -2.38 -23.10 8.77
C SER A 202 -2.44 -22.44 7.40
N LYS A 203 -2.24 -23.24 6.34
CA LYS A 203 -2.39 -22.81 4.94
C LYS A 203 -3.79 -22.25 4.65
N ARG A 204 -4.84 -22.85 5.23
CA ARG A 204 -6.24 -22.38 5.07
C ARG A 204 -6.44 -20.99 5.67
N ALA A 205 -5.84 -20.70 6.83
CA ALA A 205 -5.92 -19.38 7.45
C ALA A 205 -5.07 -18.34 6.71
N SER A 206 -3.93 -18.74 6.14
CA SER A 206 -3.14 -17.88 5.24
C SER A 206 -3.96 -17.47 4.00
N GLN A 207 -4.68 -18.41 3.38
CA GLN A 207 -5.63 -18.08 2.31
C GLN A 207 -6.75 -17.14 2.78
N ALA A 208 -7.21 -17.25 4.03
CA ALA A 208 -8.22 -16.34 4.58
C ALA A 208 -7.72 -14.90 4.76
N LEU A 209 -6.41 -14.68 4.98
CA LEU A 209 -5.81 -13.33 4.94
C LEU A 209 -5.76 -12.75 3.52
N LEU A 210 -5.59 -13.63 2.54
CA LEU A 210 -5.57 -13.27 1.11
C LEU A 210 -6.99 -13.04 0.58
N LYS A 211 -8.01 -13.69 1.16
CA LYS A 211 -9.40 -13.50 0.76
C LYS A 211 -9.82 -12.05 1.02
N PRO A 212 -10.42 -11.37 0.03
CA PRO A 212 -10.97 -10.05 0.25
C PRO A 212 -12.04 -10.13 1.34
N LYS A 213 -12.01 -9.18 2.29
CA LYS A 213 -12.91 -9.15 3.47
C LYS A 213 -14.40 -9.18 3.11
N HIS A 214 -14.73 -8.73 1.90
CA HIS A 214 -16.05 -8.81 1.32
C HIS A 214 -15.96 -9.62 0.03
N THR A 215 -16.98 -10.40 -0.31
CA THR A 215 -17.12 -11.02 -1.63
C THR A 215 -17.37 -9.93 -2.68
N PRO A 216 -16.91 -10.10 -3.94
CA PRO A 216 -17.31 -9.21 -5.01
C PRO A 216 -18.82 -9.24 -5.14
N LYS A 217 -19.46 -8.11 -4.89
CA LYS A 217 -20.84 -7.90 -5.30
C LYS A 217 -20.82 -7.43 -6.76
N ASN A 218 -21.70 -8.00 -7.57
CA ASN A 218 -21.85 -7.66 -8.98
C ASN A 218 -22.70 -6.38 -9.12
N GLU A 219 -22.28 -5.30 -8.47
CA GLU A 219 -23.00 -4.02 -8.47
C GLU A 219 -22.29 -3.04 -9.40
N VAL A 220 -23.06 -2.21 -10.12
CA VAL A 220 -22.56 -1.07 -10.90
C VAL A 220 -23.09 0.20 -10.28
N HIS A 221 -22.20 1.13 -9.98
CA HIS A 221 -22.58 2.44 -9.46
C HIS A 221 -22.53 3.46 -10.61
N ARG A 222 -23.64 4.14 -10.85
CA ARG A 222 -23.68 5.32 -11.72
C ARG A 222 -23.64 6.55 -10.84
N GLU A 223 -22.51 7.23 -10.81
CA GLU A 223 -22.34 8.49 -10.10
C GLU A 223 -22.51 9.68 -11.05
N THR A 224 -23.53 10.48 -10.78
CA THR A 224 -23.71 11.79 -11.41
C THR A 224 -23.24 12.84 -10.43
N VAL A 225 -22.11 13.48 -10.74
CA VAL A 225 -21.57 14.58 -9.94
C VAL A 225 -21.94 15.90 -10.60
N MET A 226 -22.77 16.66 -9.92
CA MET A 226 -23.07 18.04 -10.27
C MET A 226 -22.24 18.98 -9.40
N ARG A 227 -21.41 19.80 -10.05
CA ARG A 227 -20.56 20.81 -9.41
C ARG A 227 -21.07 22.19 -9.81
N LYS A 228 -21.62 22.92 -8.85
CA LYS A 228 -22.02 24.32 -9.05
C LYS A 228 -21.02 25.25 -8.36
N ASN A 229 -20.39 26.13 -9.15
CA ASN A 229 -19.55 27.20 -8.63
C ASN A 229 -20.43 28.43 -8.35
N PHE A 230 -20.48 28.88 -7.09
CA PHE A 230 -21.33 30.02 -6.73
C PHE A 230 -20.75 31.37 -7.17
N ALA A 231 -19.45 31.43 -7.48
CA ALA A 231 -18.80 32.66 -7.95
C ALA A 231 -19.02 32.88 -9.46
N THR A 232 -18.90 31.83 -10.27
CA THR A 232 -19.02 31.92 -11.74
C THR A 232 -20.42 31.55 -12.26
N GLY A 233 -21.25 30.90 -11.46
CA GLY A 233 -22.54 30.34 -11.91
C GLY A 233 -22.42 29.06 -12.74
N GLU A 234 -21.20 28.68 -13.14
CA GLU A 234 -20.92 27.52 -13.96
C GLU A 234 -21.35 26.21 -13.26
N VAL A 235 -22.03 25.36 -14.02
CA VAL A 235 -22.44 24.02 -13.61
C VAL A 235 -21.72 23.01 -14.49
N SER A 236 -20.89 22.17 -13.88
CA SER A 236 -20.30 21.02 -14.56
C SER A 236 -20.97 19.73 -14.11
N HIS A 237 -21.36 18.92 -15.09
CA HIS A 237 -21.86 17.57 -14.89
C HIS A 237 -20.78 16.59 -15.29
N THR A 238 -20.43 15.68 -14.39
CA THR A 238 -19.59 14.54 -14.73
C THR A 238 -20.32 13.27 -14.35
N ASN A 239 -20.66 12.46 -15.35
CA ASN A 239 -21.19 11.13 -15.16
C ASN A 239 -20.03 10.14 -15.12
N ARG A 240 -20.04 9.25 -14.13
CA ARG A 240 -19.05 8.21 -13.97
C ARG A 240 -19.79 6.92 -13.68
N LEU A 241 -19.64 5.94 -14.56
CA LEU A 241 -19.98 4.57 -14.24
C LEU A 241 -18.75 3.93 -13.60
N PHE A 242 -18.91 3.32 -12.44
CA PHE A 242 -17.84 2.55 -11.83
C PHE A 242 -18.43 1.39 -11.04
N ARG A 243 -17.77 0.23 -11.03
CA ARG A 243 -18.09 -0.77 -10.01
C ARG A 243 -17.54 -0.27 -8.66
N PRO A 244 -18.29 -0.40 -7.54
CA PRO A 244 -17.89 0.11 -6.23
C PRO A 244 -16.54 -0.42 -5.75
N ARG A 245 -16.05 -1.52 -6.33
CA ARG A 245 -14.69 -2.01 -6.07
C ARG A 245 -13.55 -1.16 -6.64
N GLN A 246 -13.84 -0.22 -7.55
CA GLN A 246 -12.87 0.81 -7.94
C GLN A 246 -12.86 2.03 -7.00
N ILE A 247 -13.87 2.20 -6.12
CA ILE A 247 -14.00 3.33 -5.19
C ILE A 247 -14.22 2.82 -3.75
N PHE A 248 -13.53 1.75 -3.36
CA PHE A 248 -13.46 1.36 -1.94
C PHE A 248 -12.59 2.31 -1.11
N HIS A 249 -12.02 3.33 -1.77
CA HIS A 249 -11.03 4.23 -1.19
C HIS A 249 -11.57 5.51 -0.59
N GLU A 250 -12.67 6.06 -1.11
CA GLU A 250 -13.24 7.28 -0.52
C GLU A 250 -13.87 7.02 0.87
N LEU A 251 -14.28 5.78 1.14
CA LEU A 251 -14.93 5.41 2.40
C LEU A 251 -13.92 4.97 3.49
N LEU A 252 -12.80 4.35 3.11
CA LEU A 252 -11.69 4.05 4.04
C LEU A 252 -10.83 5.28 4.36
N GLN A 253 -10.69 6.23 3.42
CA GLN A 253 -10.09 7.54 3.68
C GLN A 253 -10.90 8.32 4.74
N GLY A 254 -12.23 8.10 4.82
CA GLY A 254 -13.11 8.60 5.87
C GLY A 254 -12.88 7.99 7.26
N MET A 255 -12.29 6.79 7.35
CA MET A 255 -12.00 6.13 8.64
C MET A 255 -10.56 6.33 9.12
N ALA A 256 -9.59 6.45 8.20
CA ALA A 256 -8.21 6.82 8.56
C ALA A 256 -8.12 8.29 8.99
N THR A 257 -9.00 9.14 8.45
CA THR A 257 -9.20 10.49 8.95
C THR A 257 -9.76 10.48 10.36
N GLN A 258 -10.67 9.59 10.76
CA GLN A 258 -11.23 9.58 12.14
C GLN A 258 -10.22 9.36 13.29
N ILE A 259 -9.04 8.79 13.04
CA ILE A 259 -7.99 8.65 14.08
C ILE A 259 -7.07 9.89 14.13
N LEU A 260 -7.07 10.72 13.08
CA LEU A 260 -6.28 11.94 12.93
C LEU A 260 -7.15 13.21 12.74
N SER A 261 -8.48 13.12 12.82
CA SER A 261 -9.46 14.16 12.44
C SER A 261 -9.66 15.23 13.51
N TRP A 262 -8.81 15.23 14.55
CA TRP A 262 -8.66 16.42 15.37
C TRP A 262 -7.92 17.54 14.64
N ALA A 263 -7.32 17.27 13.47
CA ALA A 263 -6.90 18.32 12.55
C ALA A 263 -8.10 18.85 11.73
N PRO A 264 -8.32 20.18 11.68
CA PRO A 264 -9.45 20.80 10.98
C PRO A 264 -9.54 20.32 9.53
N SER A 265 -10.76 20.04 9.07
CA SER A 265 -11.15 19.39 7.80
C SER A 265 -10.77 20.11 6.50
N GLY A 266 -9.76 20.97 6.51
CA GLY A 266 -9.22 21.70 5.36
C GLY A 266 -7.97 21.08 4.73
N THR A 267 -7.66 19.81 5.00
CA THR A 267 -6.37 19.21 4.63
C THR A 267 -6.32 18.75 3.18
N GLY A 268 -5.78 19.60 2.30
CA GLY A 268 -5.44 19.24 0.93
C GLY A 268 -4.48 18.04 0.85
N ARG A 269 -4.38 17.46 -0.36
CA ARG A 269 -3.51 16.33 -0.73
C ARG A 269 -2.08 16.47 -0.19
N TRP A 270 -1.61 17.70 0.00
CA TRP A 270 -0.31 18.05 0.57
C TRP A 270 -0.14 17.64 2.04
N TYR A 271 -1.09 17.90 2.94
CA TYR A 271 -0.96 17.57 4.37
C TYR A 271 -0.94 16.05 4.60
N ASN A 272 -1.79 15.31 3.89
CA ASN A 272 -1.80 13.85 3.98
C ASN A 272 -0.47 13.23 3.51
N TYR A 273 0.24 13.89 2.60
CA TYR A 273 1.44 13.33 1.96
C TYR A 273 2.73 13.80 2.64
N TYR A 274 2.85 15.12 2.84
CA TYR A 274 4.03 15.74 3.44
C TYR A 274 3.85 15.96 4.93
N GLY A 275 2.67 16.37 5.39
CA GLY A 275 2.43 16.68 6.80
C GLY A 275 2.69 15.50 7.74
N LYS A 276 2.21 14.29 7.38
CA LYS A 276 2.52 13.07 8.15
C LYS A 276 4.01 12.78 8.18
N THR A 277 4.67 12.80 7.02
CA THR A 277 6.11 12.50 6.90
C THR A 277 6.93 13.51 7.69
N ILE A 278 6.61 14.80 7.61
CA ILE A 278 7.27 15.88 8.35
C ILE A 278 7.08 15.67 9.85
N LEU A 279 5.85 15.38 10.31
CA LEU A 279 5.58 15.13 11.73
C LEU A 279 6.38 13.92 12.25
N ILE A 280 6.45 12.85 11.48
CA ILE A 280 7.20 11.63 11.86
C ILE A 280 8.70 11.93 11.91
N SER A 281 9.25 12.55 10.88
CA SER A 281 10.66 12.94 10.85
C SER A 281 11.00 13.89 11.99
N PHE A 282 10.09 14.81 12.33
CA PHE A 282 10.24 15.70 13.47
C PHE A 282 10.24 14.94 14.80
N LEU A 283 9.27 14.04 15.03
CA LEU A 283 9.20 13.22 16.24
C LEU A 283 10.40 12.28 16.38
N ALA A 284 10.87 11.71 15.27
CA ALA A 284 12.06 10.86 15.25
C ALA A 284 13.33 11.66 15.55
N ALA A 285 13.53 12.81 14.90
CA ALA A 285 14.64 13.71 15.17
C ALA A 285 14.63 14.19 16.62
N TRP A 286 13.45 14.57 17.14
CA TRP A 286 13.27 14.94 18.53
C TRP A 286 13.67 13.82 19.48
N ALA A 287 13.20 12.59 19.26
CA ALA A 287 13.54 11.44 20.10
C ALA A 287 15.05 11.13 20.07
N ILE A 288 15.69 11.22 18.90
CA ILE A 288 17.15 11.06 18.75
C ILE A 288 17.89 12.14 19.56
N VAL A 289 17.56 13.42 19.34
CA VAL A 289 18.21 14.55 20.01
C VAL A 289 18.05 14.45 21.52
N MET A 290 16.85 14.11 22.02
CA MET A 290 16.61 13.96 23.46
C MET A 290 17.42 12.80 24.04
N THR A 291 17.50 11.66 23.34
CA THR A 291 18.29 10.50 23.79
C THR A 291 19.79 10.82 23.85
N GLU A 292 20.33 11.49 22.83
CA GLU A 292 21.75 11.89 22.82
C GLU A 292 22.07 12.93 23.88
N LEU A 293 21.19 13.93 24.04
CA LEU A 293 21.37 14.96 25.05
C LEU A 293 21.28 14.35 26.46
N GLU A 294 20.39 13.39 26.69
CA GLU A 294 20.26 12.67 27.95
C GLU A 294 21.58 11.96 28.31
N LEU A 295 22.21 11.28 27.37
CA LEU A 295 23.53 10.69 27.60
C LEU A 295 24.63 11.72 27.83
N GLN A 296 24.59 12.86 27.15
CA GLN A 296 25.60 13.91 27.32
C GLN A 296 25.51 14.59 28.68
N LEU A 297 24.30 14.88 29.18
CA LEU A 297 24.12 15.55 30.47
C LEU A 297 24.30 14.61 31.66
N ASN A 298 24.11 13.30 31.48
CA ASN A 298 24.53 12.31 32.46
C ASN A 298 26.06 12.08 32.32
N THR A 299 26.84 13.07 32.77
CA THR A 299 28.32 13.10 32.67
C THR A 299 29.03 11.95 33.39
N LEU A 300 28.29 11.15 34.17
CA LEU A 300 28.76 9.95 34.88
C LEU A 300 29.17 8.79 33.95
N THR A 301 29.06 8.96 32.63
CA THR A 301 29.22 7.91 31.61
C THR A 301 30.29 8.21 30.55
N THR A 302 31.40 8.84 30.94
CA THR A 302 32.53 9.19 30.03
C THR A 302 33.16 8.03 29.24
N LYS A 303 32.84 6.76 29.56
CA LYS A 303 33.35 5.57 28.87
C LYS A 303 32.40 4.94 27.84
N ILE A 304 31.09 5.25 27.85
CA ILE A 304 30.10 4.59 26.96
C ILE A 304 30.45 4.80 25.48
N ASN A 305 30.70 6.05 25.09
CA ASN A 305 30.87 6.40 23.69
C ASN A 305 32.22 5.99 23.10
N LYS A 306 33.13 5.44 23.89
CA LYS A 306 34.49 5.05 23.45
C LYS A 306 34.63 3.55 23.19
N GLN A 307 33.67 2.73 23.60
CA GLN A 307 33.76 1.27 23.49
C GLN A 307 32.83 0.73 22.41
N TRP A 308 33.43 -0.01 21.46
CA TRP A 308 32.72 -0.75 20.43
C TRP A 308 32.76 -2.24 20.76
N GLY A 309 31.59 -2.84 20.94
CA GLY A 309 31.42 -4.28 21.13
C GLY A 309 30.94 -4.98 19.86
N PHE A 310 31.14 -6.30 19.78
CA PHE A 310 30.62 -7.11 18.67
C PHE A 310 29.09 -7.03 18.56
N GLY A 311 28.39 -6.89 19.70
CA GLY A 311 26.93 -6.71 19.75
C GLY A 311 26.43 -5.45 19.04
N GLN A 312 27.30 -4.45 18.82
CA GLN A 312 26.96 -3.21 18.13
C GLN A 312 27.11 -3.32 16.60
N ILE A 313 27.95 -4.24 16.10
CA ILE A 313 28.24 -4.38 14.66
C ILE A 313 27.08 -5.07 13.94
N LEU A 314 26.48 -6.10 14.56
CA LEU A 314 25.40 -6.86 13.94
C LEU A 314 24.17 -6.00 13.59
N PRO A 315 23.64 -5.13 14.48
CA PRO A 315 22.59 -4.17 14.15
C PRO A 315 22.96 -3.26 12.97
N LEU A 316 24.22 -2.80 12.89
CA LEU A 316 24.69 -1.95 11.80
C LEU A 316 24.71 -2.72 10.47
N LEU A 317 25.15 -3.98 10.46
CA LEU A 317 25.10 -4.82 9.25
C LEU A 317 23.66 -5.01 8.76
N LEU A 318 22.70 -5.13 9.67
CA LEU A 318 21.27 -5.22 9.30
C LEU A 318 20.74 -3.93 8.64
N THR A 319 21.42 -2.79 8.78
CA THR A 319 21.06 -1.54 8.07
C THR A 319 21.46 -1.53 6.59
N ILE A 320 22.37 -2.43 6.17
CA ILE A 320 22.87 -2.47 4.79
C ILE A 320 21.74 -2.82 3.82
N SER A 321 20.94 -3.84 4.13
CA SER A 321 19.81 -4.26 3.27
C SER A 321 18.84 -3.12 2.93
N PRO A 322 18.25 -2.38 3.90
CA PRO A 322 17.36 -1.28 3.58
C PRO A 322 18.08 -0.10 2.89
N LEU A 323 19.38 0.11 3.14
CA LEU A 323 20.15 1.13 2.45
C LEU A 323 20.31 0.80 0.96
N PHE A 324 20.64 -0.46 0.64
CA PHE A 324 20.74 -0.93 -0.75
C PHE A 324 19.41 -0.85 -1.47
N SER A 325 18.30 -1.29 -0.86
CA SER A 325 16.97 -1.16 -1.47
C SER A 325 16.59 0.31 -1.74
N LEU A 326 16.96 1.23 -0.83
CA LEU A 326 16.71 2.64 -1.06
C LEU A 326 17.58 3.18 -2.21
N TYR A 327 18.85 2.79 -2.24
CA TYR A 327 19.78 3.17 -3.29
C TYR A 327 19.34 2.65 -4.67
N GLU A 328 18.93 1.39 -4.78
CA GLU A 328 18.36 0.81 -6.00
C GLU A 328 17.09 1.53 -6.44
N SER A 329 16.21 1.89 -5.50
CA SER A 329 15.01 2.68 -5.81
C SER A 329 15.34 4.07 -6.37
N ILE A 330 16.37 4.73 -5.80
CA ILE A 330 16.85 6.03 -6.27
C ILE A 330 17.51 5.89 -7.65
N LEU A 331 18.37 4.88 -7.83
CA LEU A 331 19.03 4.60 -9.09
C LEU A 331 18.03 4.26 -10.19
N ALA A 332 17.07 3.38 -9.92
CA ALA A 332 16.02 3.02 -10.88
C ALA A 332 15.21 4.24 -11.34
N LYS A 333 15.03 5.22 -10.45
CA LYS A 333 14.36 6.49 -10.77
C LYS A 333 15.25 7.47 -11.56
N HIS A 334 16.57 7.40 -11.37
CA HIS A 334 17.53 8.20 -12.15
C HIS A 334 17.86 7.56 -13.52
N SER A 335 17.86 6.22 -13.60
CA SER A 335 18.17 5.44 -14.79
C SER A 335 16.95 5.19 -15.67
N SER A 336 15.73 5.29 -15.14
CA SER A 336 14.56 5.53 -15.98
C SER A 336 14.84 6.82 -16.72
N GLY A 337 15.07 6.74 -18.04
CA GLY A 337 15.45 7.87 -18.90
C GLY A 337 14.44 9.03 -18.88
N PRO A 338 14.42 9.93 -19.88
CA PRO A 338 13.42 11.00 -19.92
C PRO A 338 12.04 10.40 -19.66
N ILE A 339 11.42 10.82 -18.55
CA ILE A 339 10.17 10.24 -18.01
C ILE A 339 9.22 10.08 -19.19
N SER A 340 9.01 8.83 -19.62
CA SER A 340 8.09 8.53 -20.71
C SER A 340 6.79 9.23 -20.36
N LYS A 341 6.36 10.13 -21.25
CA LYS A 341 5.14 10.91 -21.02
C LYS A 341 4.00 9.93 -21.12
N SER A 342 3.58 9.43 -19.97
CA SER A 342 2.39 8.64 -19.79
C SER A 342 1.21 9.25 -20.56
N ARG A 343 0.63 8.50 -21.50
CA ARG A 343 -0.53 8.95 -22.30
C ARG A 343 -1.76 8.19 -21.85
N ILE A 344 -2.92 8.81 -21.96
CA ILE A 344 -4.18 8.08 -21.77
C ILE A 344 -4.56 7.54 -23.15
N ILE A 345 -4.68 6.22 -23.25
CA ILE A 345 -5.15 5.52 -24.44
C ILE A 345 -6.44 4.81 -24.04
N ARG A 346 -7.45 4.92 -24.89
CA ARG A 346 -8.66 4.13 -24.79
C ARG A 346 -8.40 2.75 -25.37
N PHE A 347 -8.59 1.74 -24.54
CA PHE A 347 -8.46 0.34 -24.89
C PHE A 347 -9.85 -0.28 -24.98
N THR A 348 -10.27 -0.72 -26.15
CA THR A 348 -11.56 -1.38 -26.36
C THR A 348 -11.35 -2.85 -26.69
N ILE A 349 -11.90 -3.74 -25.87
CA ILE A 349 -11.98 -5.16 -26.25
C ILE A 349 -13.28 -5.35 -27.02
N ARG A 350 -13.19 -5.66 -28.31
CA ARG A 350 -14.36 -5.81 -29.17
C ARG A 350 -15.00 -7.18 -29.00
N ASN A 351 -14.30 -8.22 -29.43
CA ASN A 351 -14.82 -9.58 -29.44
C ASN A 351 -13.71 -10.62 -29.30
N ALA A 352 -14.11 -11.88 -29.13
CA ALA A 352 -13.26 -13.04 -29.35
C ALA A 352 -13.96 -14.04 -30.27
N LYS A 353 -13.19 -14.90 -30.94
CA LYS A 353 -13.70 -15.96 -31.80
C LYS A 353 -13.14 -17.31 -31.41
N GLY A 354 -13.93 -18.36 -31.67
CA GLY A 354 -13.49 -19.75 -31.51
C GLY A 354 -13.10 -20.17 -30.10
N LEU A 355 -13.54 -19.45 -29.06
CA LEU A 355 -13.16 -19.78 -27.67
C LEU A 355 -13.66 -21.17 -27.29
N GLN A 356 -12.77 -22.00 -26.74
CA GLN A 356 -13.12 -23.32 -26.23
C GLN A 356 -12.80 -23.41 -24.73
N ARG A 357 -13.67 -24.10 -24.00
CA ARG A 357 -13.46 -24.37 -22.58
C ARG A 357 -12.25 -25.30 -22.41
N PRO A 358 -11.37 -25.05 -21.43
CA PRO A 358 -10.29 -25.97 -21.11
C PRO A 358 -10.81 -27.31 -20.55
N ARG A 359 -11.98 -27.28 -19.90
CA ARG A 359 -12.67 -28.44 -19.35
C ARG A 359 -14.18 -28.20 -19.36
N CYS A 360 -14.97 -29.22 -19.65
CA CYS A 360 -16.42 -29.17 -19.56
C CYS A 360 -17.01 -30.37 -18.81
N GLU A 361 -18.30 -30.27 -18.53
CA GLU A 361 -19.08 -31.27 -17.80
C GLU A 361 -19.24 -32.57 -18.55
N LEU A 362 -19.08 -32.53 -19.88
CA LEU A 362 -19.23 -33.67 -20.77
C LEU A 362 -17.94 -34.49 -20.89
N ASP A 363 -16.79 -33.94 -20.50
CA ASP A 363 -15.48 -34.63 -20.61
C ASP A 363 -15.43 -36.02 -19.95
N PRO A 364 -16.11 -36.29 -18.82
CA PRO A 364 -16.13 -37.62 -18.22
C PRO A 364 -17.03 -38.64 -18.92
N TYR A 365 -17.92 -38.20 -19.83
CA TYR A 365 -18.91 -39.06 -20.47
C TYR A 365 -18.38 -39.63 -21.79
N PRO A 366 -18.68 -40.90 -22.11
CA PRO A 366 -18.30 -41.48 -23.40
C PRO A 366 -19.07 -40.81 -24.55
N PRO A 367 -18.52 -40.81 -25.78
CA PRO A 367 -19.13 -40.15 -26.94
C PRO A 367 -20.56 -40.61 -27.24
N GLU A 368 -20.85 -41.90 -27.06
CA GLU A 368 -22.18 -42.51 -27.25
C GLU A 368 -23.27 -41.80 -26.43
N VAL A 369 -22.95 -41.42 -25.18
CA VAL A 369 -23.90 -40.71 -24.29
C VAL A 369 -24.07 -39.25 -24.72
N ILE A 370 -23.04 -38.65 -25.33
CA ILE A 370 -23.09 -37.27 -25.81
C ILE A 370 -23.92 -37.20 -27.11
N GLU A 371 -23.87 -38.23 -27.95
CA GLU A 371 -24.65 -38.33 -29.19
C GLU A 371 -26.16 -38.43 -28.92
N ASP A 372 -26.56 -39.05 -27.79
CA ASP A 372 -27.96 -39.11 -27.36
C ASP A 372 -28.49 -37.75 -26.83
N MET A 373 -27.62 -36.80 -26.50
CA MET A 373 -28.01 -35.47 -26.03
C MET A 373 -28.39 -34.56 -27.20
N LYS A 374 -29.33 -33.64 -26.98
CA LYS A 374 -29.65 -32.61 -27.98
C LYS A 374 -28.41 -31.80 -28.31
N GLU A 375 -28.13 -31.61 -29.60
CA GLU A 375 -26.94 -30.90 -30.07
C GLU A 375 -26.85 -29.48 -29.50
N GLU A 376 -27.99 -28.79 -29.33
CA GLU A 376 -28.07 -27.46 -28.71
C GLU A 376 -27.56 -27.45 -27.27
N ASP A 377 -27.94 -28.46 -26.47
CA ASP A 377 -27.51 -28.58 -25.08
C ASP A 377 -26.01 -28.89 -25.02
N VAL A 378 -25.52 -29.77 -25.90
CA VAL A 378 -24.08 -30.08 -26.01
C VAL A 378 -23.29 -28.83 -26.38
N ARG A 379 -23.75 -28.05 -27.37
CA ARG A 379 -23.12 -26.79 -27.78
C ARG A 379 -23.13 -25.78 -26.63
N LYS A 380 -24.25 -25.60 -25.94
CA LYS A 380 -24.39 -24.68 -24.79
C LYS A 380 -23.50 -25.09 -23.61
N ILE A 381 -23.40 -26.38 -23.33
CA ILE A 381 -22.51 -26.89 -22.27
C ILE A 381 -21.05 -26.69 -22.68
N ARG A 382 -20.66 -26.96 -23.93
CA ARG A 382 -19.28 -26.76 -24.40
C ARG A 382 -18.89 -25.29 -24.54
N ALA A 383 -19.86 -24.40 -24.78
CA ALA A 383 -19.59 -22.98 -24.92
C ALA A 383 -19.20 -22.32 -23.57
N PRO A 384 -18.10 -21.55 -23.53
CA PRO A 384 -17.66 -20.88 -22.31
C PRO A 384 -18.62 -19.76 -21.91
N SER A 385 -18.65 -19.43 -20.63
CA SER A 385 -19.20 -18.15 -20.16
C SER A 385 -18.02 -17.22 -19.91
N SER A 386 -17.60 -16.51 -20.95
CA SER A 386 -16.27 -15.93 -21.04
C SER A 386 -16.23 -14.46 -20.61
N PHE A 387 -15.13 -14.08 -19.95
CA PHE A 387 -14.81 -12.69 -19.65
C PHE A 387 -13.30 -12.47 -19.80
N ALA A 388 -12.91 -11.25 -20.17
CA ALA A 388 -11.53 -10.85 -20.35
C ALA A 388 -11.03 -10.00 -19.17
N VAL A 389 -9.77 -10.20 -18.80
CA VAL A 389 -9.05 -9.45 -17.78
C VAL A 389 -7.84 -8.80 -18.43
N ILE A 390 -7.85 -7.47 -18.51
CA ILE A 390 -6.72 -6.68 -19.02
C ILE A 390 -5.80 -6.36 -17.86
N THR A 391 -4.51 -6.61 -18.00
CA THR A 391 -3.49 -6.23 -17.02
C THR A 391 -2.42 -5.38 -17.67
N ILE A 392 -2.16 -4.21 -17.12
CA ILE A 392 -1.17 -3.27 -17.64
C ILE A 392 -0.02 -3.16 -16.65
N ASP A 393 1.19 -3.48 -17.12
CA ASP A 393 2.43 -3.53 -16.34
C ASP A 393 2.31 -4.32 -15.04
N GLU A 394 1.50 -5.38 -15.06
CA GLU A 394 1.15 -6.21 -13.89
C GLU A 394 0.50 -5.44 -12.72
N ARG A 395 0.15 -4.17 -12.92
CA ARG A 395 -0.28 -3.24 -11.87
C ARG A 395 -1.75 -2.86 -11.98
N HIS A 396 -2.23 -2.64 -13.19
CA HIS A 396 -3.59 -2.13 -13.43
C HIS A 396 -4.44 -3.20 -14.08
N THR A 397 -5.46 -3.66 -13.36
CA THR A 397 -6.37 -4.72 -13.84
C THR A 397 -7.73 -4.13 -14.20
N TYR A 398 -8.23 -4.45 -15.39
CA TYR A 398 -9.59 -4.17 -15.86
C TYR A 398 -10.26 -5.50 -16.22
N THR A 399 -11.59 -5.55 -16.19
CA THR A 399 -12.34 -6.79 -16.41
C THR A 399 -13.61 -6.46 -17.17
N THR A 400 -13.86 -7.19 -18.25
CA THR A 400 -15.10 -7.08 -19.03
C THR A 400 -16.27 -7.71 -18.29
N PHE A 401 -17.47 -7.56 -18.84
CA PHE A 401 -18.64 -8.35 -18.53
C PHE A 401 -18.44 -9.80 -19.01
N GLU A 402 -19.24 -10.66 -18.42
CA GLU A 402 -19.33 -12.05 -18.80
C GLU A 402 -20.34 -12.18 -19.93
N GLU A 403 -19.93 -12.85 -21.00
CA GLU A 403 -20.82 -13.28 -22.06
C GLU A 403 -21.10 -14.76 -21.90
N HIS A 404 -22.37 -15.12 -21.77
CA HIS A 404 -22.77 -16.46 -21.38
C HIS A 404 -22.90 -17.38 -22.59
N ASP A 405 -22.40 -18.62 -22.44
CA ASP A 405 -22.69 -19.75 -23.32
C ASP A 405 -22.38 -19.50 -24.81
N THR A 406 -21.33 -18.73 -25.10
CA THR A 406 -20.93 -18.39 -26.47
C THR A 406 -19.44 -18.63 -26.71
N THR A 407 -19.12 -19.19 -27.87
CA THR A 407 -17.74 -19.34 -28.36
C THR A 407 -17.22 -18.07 -29.05
N HIS A 408 -18.11 -17.10 -29.30
CA HIS A 408 -17.82 -15.84 -29.99
C HIS A 408 -18.37 -14.64 -29.18
N PRO A 409 -17.83 -14.36 -27.98
CA PRO A 409 -18.31 -13.26 -27.15
C PRO A 409 -18.05 -11.92 -27.83
N VAL A 410 -18.99 -10.98 -27.68
CA VAL A 410 -18.86 -9.58 -28.10
C VAL A 410 -19.00 -8.72 -26.85
N TRP A 411 -17.92 -8.07 -26.44
CA TRP A 411 -17.89 -7.24 -25.24
C TRP A 411 -18.06 -5.75 -25.57
N ASP A 412 -17.39 -5.27 -26.63
CA ASP A 412 -17.31 -3.85 -27.01
C ASP A 412 -17.08 -2.89 -25.83
N GLU A 413 -16.24 -3.30 -24.90
CA GLU A 413 -15.96 -2.55 -23.67
C GLU A 413 -14.69 -1.74 -23.76
N SER A 414 -14.82 -0.43 -23.53
CA SER A 414 -13.73 0.53 -23.56
C SER A 414 -13.23 0.93 -22.17
N PHE A 415 -11.91 0.98 -22.00
CA PHE A 415 -11.24 1.38 -20.79
C PHE A 415 -10.23 2.49 -21.10
N ASP A 416 -10.38 3.66 -20.48
CA ASP A 416 -9.37 4.71 -20.57
C ASP A 416 -8.21 4.37 -19.62
N VAL A 417 -7.05 4.06 -20.19
CA VAL A 417 -5.89 3.65 -19.40
C VAL A 417 -4.69 4.54 -19.67
N LYS A 418 -4.01 4.88 -18.59
CA LYS A 418 -2.74 5.58 -18.62
C LYS A 418 -1.61 4.57 -18.86
N VAL A 419 -0.95 4.66 -20.00
CA VAL A 419 0.14 3.78 -20.45
C VAL A 419 1.40 4.61 -20.74
N ASP A 420 2.56 4.01 -20.44
CA ASP A 420 3.88 4.55 -20.75
C ASP A 420 4.43 3.85 -22.01
N ASP A 421 5.46 4.41 -22.66
CA ASP A 421 5.98 3.89 -23.95
C ASP A 421 6.48 2.43 -23.85
N LEU A 422 6.88 2.00 -22.65
CA LEU A 422 7.33 0.64 -22.35
C LEU A 422 6.23 -0.24 -21.75
N SER A 423 5.00 0.27 -21.64
CA SER A 423 3.92 -0.47 -21.01
C SER A 423 3.55 -1.70 -21.81
N THR A 424 3.34 -2.80 -21.09
CA THR A 424 2.87 -4.08 -21.64
C THR A 424 1.42 -4.29 -21.23
N VAL A 425 0.56 -4.60 -22.20
CA VAL A 425 -0.85 -4.89 -21.96
C VAL A 425 -1.07 -6.37 -22.18
N VAL A 426 -1.43 -7.09 -21.12
CA VAL A 426 -1.74 -8.51 -21.18
C VAL A 426 -3.24 -8.71 -21.04
N ILE A 427 -3.88 -9.26 -22.06
CA ILE A 427 -5.29 -9.63 -22.04
C ILE A 427 -5.38 -11.12 -21.74
N ARG A 428 -6.12 -11.48 -20.69
CA ARG A 428 -6.34 -12.88 -20.28
C ARG A 428 -7.82 -13.20 -20.36
N VAL A 429 -8.19 -14.28 -21.03
CA VAL A 429 -9.58 -14.71 -21.18
C VAL A 429 -9.85 -15.89 -20.24
N PHE A 430 -10.95 -15.82 -19.50
CA PHE A 430 -11.35 -16.82 -18.52
C PHE A 430 -12.78 -17.30 -18.76
N ASP A 431 -13.08 -18.53 -18.34
CA ASP A 431 -14.41 -19.14 -18.31
C ASP A 431 -14.98 -19.15 -16.88
N ARG A 432 -16.10 -18.44 -16.67
CA ARG A 432 -16.80 -18.36 -15.39
C ARG A 432 -17.30 -19.72 -14.91
N LYS A 433 -17.86 -20.55 -15.80
CA LYS A 433 -18.40 -21.87 -15.44
C LYS A 433 -17.34 -22.75 -14.78
N CYS A 434 -16.11 -22.70 -15.28
CA CYS A 434 -14.99 -23.40 -14.67
C CYS A 434 -14.61 -22.84 -13.30
N ILE A 435 -14.64 -21.51 -13.10
CA ILE A 435 -14.37 -20.88 -11.80
C ILE A 435 -15.37 -21.36 -10.74
N ASP A 436 -16.66 -21.33 -11.07
CA ASP A 436 -17.72 -21.69 -10.14
C ASP A 436 -17.65 -23.18 -9.71
N ARG A 437 -17.05 -24.03 -10.56
CA ARG A 437 -16.79 -25.45 -10.29
C ARG A 437 -15.41 -25.74 -9.69
N GLY A 438 -14.56 -24.72 -9.53
CA GLY A 438 -13.19 -24.87 -9.05
C GLY A 438 -12.24 -25.58 -10.03
N TRP A 439 -12.54 -25.55 -11.32
CA TRP A 439 -11.68 -26.05 -12.39
C TRP A 439 -10.71 -24.96 -12.89
N SER A 440 -9.75 -25.36 -13.73
CA SER A 440 -8.93 -24.38 -14.46
C SER A 440 -9.84 -23.57 -15.38
N SER A 441 -9.95 -22.27 -15.14
CA SER A 441 -10.79 -21.36 -15.92
C SER A 441 -10.05 -20.62 -17.02
N PHE A 442 -8.73 -20.79 -17.10
CA PHE A 442 -7.91 -20.03 -18.03
C PHE A 442 -8.06 -20.57 -19.45
N ILE A 443 -8.58 -19.75 -20.36
CA ILE A 443 -8.72 -20.11 -21.78
C ILE A 443 -7.44 -19.80 -22.54
N GLY A 444 -6.89 -18.59 -22.35
CA GLY A 444 -5.65 -18.15 -22.99
C GLY A 444 -5.35 -16.68 -22.72
N TYR A 445 -4.21 -16.21 -23.21
CA TYR A 445 -3.80 -14.81 -23.09
C TYR A 445 -3.14 -14.29 -24.36
N THR A 446 -3.16 -12.98 -24.54
CA THR A 446 -2.32 -12.31 -25.54
C THR A 446 -1.66 -11.08 -24.94
N THR A 447 -0.52 -10.69 -25.50
CA THR A 447 0.27 -9.54 -25.04
C THR A 447 0.40 -8.54 -26.17
N VAL A 448 0.10 -7.28 -25.86
CA VAL A 448 0.10 -6.18 -26.82
C VAL A 448 0.97 -5.05 -26.27
N HIS A 449 1.77 -4.45 -27.14
CA HIS A 449 2.55 -3.25 -26.87
C HIS A 449 1.85 -2.06 -27.56
N PRO A 450 1.15 -1.18 -26.82
CA PRO A 450 0.29 -0.15 -27.43
C PRO A 450 1.02 0.75 -28.41
N PHE A 451 2.27 1.10 -28.13
CA PHE A 451 3.08 1.99 -28.95
C PHE A 451 3.78 1.31 -30.13
N THR A 452 3.71 -0.03 -30.22
CA THR A 452 4.03 -0.73 -31.47
C THR A 452 2.89 -0.56 -32.47
N ALA A 453 1.65 -0.45 -31.99
CA ALA A 453 0.47 -0.20 -32.81
C ALA A 453 0.23 1.31 -33.07
N PHE A 454 0.61 2.18 -32.13
CA PHE A 454 0.56 3.63 -32.27
C PHE A 454 1.95 4.23 -32.52
N PRO A 455 2.32 4.54 -33.78
CA PRO A 455 3.55 5.30 -34.03
C PRO A 455 3.47 6.66 -33.35
N HIS A 456 4.61 7.14 -32.80
CA HIS A 456 4.64 8.46 -32.15
C HIS A 456 4.18 9.53 -33.14
N PRO A 457 3.29 10.45 -32.72
CA PRO A 457 2.96 11.60 -33.55
C PRO A 457 4.28 12.31 -33.86
N ARG A 458 4.68 12.31 -35.14
CA ARG A 458 5.89 13.00 -35.58
C ARG A 458 5.73 14.45 -35.18
N ASN A 459 6.60 14.93 -34.30
CA ASN A 459 6.53 16.31 -33.86
C ASN A 459 6.88 17.19 -35.08
N PRO A 460 5.92 17.97 -35.61
CA PRO A 460 6.08 18.66 -36.90
C PRO A 460 7.28 19.62 -36.93
N HIS A 461 7.75 20.05 -35.75
CA HIS A 461 8.92 20.92 -35.61
C HIS A 461 10.29 20.21 -35.74
N THR A 462 10.33 18.89 -35.89
CA THR A 462 11.60 18.12 -35.99
C THR A 462 11.91 17.64 -37.40
N GLN A 463 11.07 17.98 -38.39
CA GLN A 463 11.40 17.73 -39.79
C GLN A 463 12.57 18.63 -40.20
N THR A 464 13.73 18.01 -40.41
CA THR A 464 14.89 18.68 -40.99
C THR A 464 14.54 19.21 -42.38
N PRO A 465 14.98 20.43 -42.76
CA PRO A 465 14.67 21.02 -44.06
C PRO A 465 15.03 20.16 -45.28
N ALA A 466 15.93 19.19 -45.13
CA ALA A 466 16.35 18.28 -46.18
C ALA A 466 15.31 17.21 -46.58
N GLU A 467 14.25 16.97 -45.79
CA GLU A 467 13.15 16.07 -46.16
C GLU A 467 12.00 16.79 -46.90
N ARG A 468 12.11 18.11 -47.14
CA ARG A 468 11.07 18.93 -47.79
C ARG A 468 11.16 19.05 -49.32
N GLU A 469 12.17 18.48 -49.97
CA GLU A 469 12.36 18.59 -51.43
C GLU A 469 11.85 17.35 -52.22
N GLY A 470 10.92 16.60 -51.65
CA GLY A 470 10.13 15.62 -52.42
C GLY A 470 8.99 16.30 -53.18
N PRO A 471 8.59 15.79 -54.37
CA PRO A 471 7.51 16.38 -55.16
C PRO A 471 6.22 16.49 -54.35
N GLU A 472 5.51 17.61 -54.53
CA GLU A 472 4.25 18.02 -53.91
C GLU A 472 3.07 17.10 -54.28
N GLU A 473 3.20 15.79 -54.05
CA GLU A 473 2.10 14.83 -54.20
C GLU A 473 1.28 14.77 -52.89
N GLU A 474 0.09 15.35 -52.99
CA GLU A 474 -1.12 15.11 -52.18
C GLU A 474 -0.96 15.23 -50.65
N GLU A 475 -1.18 16.47 -50.16
CA GLU A 475 -1.33 16.86 -48.75
C GLU A 475 -2.72 16.46 -48.16
N GLU A 476 -3.38 15.45 -48.74
CA GLU A 476 -4.61 14.84 -48.22
C GLU A 476 -4.26 13.56 -47.42
N ASP A 477 -4.86 13.41 -46.24
CA ASP A 477 -4.79 12.22 -45.37
C ASP A 477 -3.56 11.97 -44.47
N ALA A 478 -2.89 13.03 -44.00
CA ALA A 478 -2.20 12.98 -42.71
C ALA A 478 -3.16 13.20 -41.52
N THR A 479 -4.41 12.71 -41.59
CA THR A 479 -5.28 12.60 -40.42
C THR A 479 -4.62 11.60 -39.48
N ALA A 480 -3.96 12.13 -38.43
CA ALA A 480 -3.28 11.33 -37.43
C ALA A 480 -4.21 10.18 -37.00
N LEU A 481 -3.81 8.93 -37.29
CA LEU A 481 -4.57 7.73 -36.97
C LEU A 481 -4.98 7.80 -35.50
N THR A 482 -6.24 8.15 -35.27
CA THR A 482 -6.78 8.39 -33.94
C THR A 482 -7.23 7.08 -33.31
N GLN A 483 -7.40 6.05 -34.13
CA GLN A 483 -7.84 4.72 -33.75
C GLN A 483 -7.10 3.67 -34.59
N VAL A 484 -6.67 2.59 -33.95
CA VAL A 484 -6.02 1.43 -34.57
C VAL A 484 -6.76 0.18 -34.12
N ASP A 485 -7.27 -0.58 -35.09
CA ASP A 485 -7.97 -1.83 -34.85
C ASP A 485 -7.02 -3.00 -35.09
N LEU A 486 -6.87 -3.84 -34.07
CA LEU A 486 -6.06 -5.05 -34.12
C LEU A 486 -7.02 -6.23 -34.08
N GLU A 487 -7.32 -6.77 -35.25
CA GLU A 487 -8.26 -7.89 -35.42
C GLU A 487 -7.55 -9.23 -35.29
N ASP A 488 -8.28 -10.22 -34.79
CA ASP A 488 -7.91 -11.63 -34.80
C ASP A 488 -6.52 -11.96 -34.19
N ILE A 489 -6.15 -11.30 -33.09
CA ILE A 489 -4.91 -11.60 -32.37
C ILE A 489 -5.02 -12.99 -31.73
N PRO A 490 -4.13 -13.95 -32.03
CA PRO A 490 -4.23 -15.30 -31.49
C PRO A 490 -3.94 -15.32 -29.98
N LEU A 491 -4.64 -16.19 -29.27
CA LEU A 491 -4.39 -16.47 -27.86
C LEU A 491 -3.25 -17.48 -27.69
N VAL A 492 -2.51 -17.36 -26.59
CA VAL A 492 -1.46 -18.27 -26.17
C VAL A 492 -1.93 -19.01 -24.92
N ARG A 493 -1.70 -20.32 -24.85
CA ARG A 493 -1.93 -21.14 -23.65
C ARG A 493 -0.77 -22.11 -23.49
N ASP A 494 -0.18 -22.16 -22.30
CA ASP A 494 0.95 -23.05 -21.97
C ASP A 494 2.13 -22.94 -22.95
N GLY A 495 2.39 -21.73 -23.45
CA GLY A 495 3.45 -21.44 -24.43
C GLY A 495 3.10 -21.81 -25.88
N VAL A 496 1.91 -22.34 -26.15
CA VAL A 496 1.43 -22.71 -27.49
C VAL A 496 0.42 -21.67 -27.99
N THR A 497 0.65 -21.15 -29.21
CA THR A 497 -0.28 -20.26 -29.89
C THR A 497 -1.48 -21.05 -30.42
N LEU A 498 -2.69 -20.58 -30.14
CA LEU A 498 -3.97 -21.16 -30.53
C LEU A 498 -4.55 -20.33 -31.69
N PRO A 499 -4.28 -20.67 -32.96
CA PRO A 499 -4.71 -19.86 -34.11
C PRO A 499 -6.24 -19.78 -34.26
N GLU A 500 -6.95 -20.80 -33.79
CA GLU A 500 -8.42 -20.87 -33.82
C GLU A 500 -9.10 -19.98 -32.76
N MET A 501 -8.34 -19.52 -31.76
CA MET A 501 -8.86 -18.69 -30.67
C MET A 501 -8.26 -17.30 -30.77
N THR A 502 -9.06 -16.34 -31.22
CA THR A 502 -8.58 -14.97 -31.45
C THR A 502 -9.33 -13.95 -30.60
N VAL A 503 -8.68 -12.81 -30.34
CA VAL A 503 -9.28 -11.64 -29.68
C VAL A 503 -9.04 -10.42 -30.55
N SER A 504 -10.08 -9.62 -30.76
CA SER A 504 -9.98 -8.34 -31.47
C SER A 504 -10.05 -7.19 -30.49
N ILE A 505 -9.14 -6.23 -30.65
CA ILE A 505 -9.07 -5.03 -29.82
C ILE A 505 -8.97 -3.78 -30.67
N SER A 506 -9.35 -2.65 -30.10
CA SER A 506 -9.21 -1.34 -30.69
C SER A 506 -8.51 -0.41 -29.71
N LEU A 507 -7.53 0.32 -30.20
CA LEU A 507 -6.75 1.28 -29.43
C LEU A 507 -7.08 2.66 -29.98
N SER A 508 -7.43 3.62 -29.12
CA SER A 508 -7.70 5.01 -29.54
C SER A 508 -6.97 6.02 -28.66
N SER A 509 -6.37 7.03 -29.28
CA SER A 509 -5.76 8.17 -28.58
C SER A 509 -6.79 9.25 -28.21
N ASP A 510 -7.97 9.22 -28.83
CA ASP A 510 -9.09 10.10 -28.48
C ASP A 510 -9.80 9.58 -27.22
N THR A 511 -9.71 10.40 -26.18
CA THR A 511 -10.34 10.16 -24.89
C THR A 511 -11.36 11.25 -24.55
N GLU A 512 -11.61 12.19 -25.47
CA GLU A 512 -12.54 13.31 -25.25
C GLU A 512 -13.99 12.84 -25.31
N VAL A 513 -14.31 11.99 -26.29
CA VAL A 513 -15.61 11.31 -26.34
C VAL A 513 -15.66 10.34 -25.17
N PRO A 514 -16.69 10.32 -24.31
CA PRO A 514 -16.79 9.28 -23.28
C PRO A 514 -16.86 7.89 -23.94
N PRO A 515 -16.29 6.84 -23.30
CA PRO A 515 -16.36 5.49 -23.84
C PRO A 515 -17.83 5.15 -24.14
N SER A 516 -18.10 4.62 -25.33
CA SER A 516 -19.43 4.17 -25.71
C SER A 516 -19.91 3.21 -24.64
N LEU A 517 -21.06 3.53 -24.04
CA LEU A 517 -21.72 2.59 -23.15
C LEU A 517 -22.05 1.35 -23.98
N PRO A 518 -21.84 0.12 -23.46
CA PRO A 518 -22.29 -1.07 -24.16
C PRO A 518 -23.77 -0.90 -24.50
N VAL A 519 -24.14 -1.26 -25.72
CA VAL A 519 -25.53 -1.28 -26.18
C VAL A 519 -26.24 -2.37 -25.38
N ALA A 520 -26.79 -1.96 -24.24
CA ALA A 520 -27.49 -2.74 -23.22
C ALA A 520 -26.64 -3.77 -22.44
N PRO A 521 -26.45 -3.60 -21.11
CA PRO A 521 -26.22 -4.75 -20.24
C PRO A 521 -27.47 -5.66 -20.22
N PRO A 522 -27.31 -6.97 -19.93
CA PRO A 522 -28.45 -7.85 -19.69
C PRO A 522 -29.34 -7.23 -18.61
N VAL A 523 -30.62 -7.03 -18.96
CA VAL A 523 -31.75 -6.60 -18.11
C VAL A 523 -31.33 -6.02 -16.75
N LEU A 524 -31.02 -4.71 -16.70
CA LEU A 524 -30.90 -4.02 -15.42
C LEU A 524 -32.29 -3.97 -14.80
N TYR A 525 -32.54 -4.80 -13.78
CA TYR A 525 -33.60 -4.51 -12.83
C TYR A 525 -33.31 -3.12 -12.26
N GLY A 526 -34.35 -2.28 -12.12
CA GLY A 526 -34.22 -0.86 -11.75
C GLY A 526 -33.29 -0.61 -10.55
N PRO A 527 -32.83 0.63 -10.34
CA PRO A 527 -31.84 0.93 -9.31
C PRO A 527 -32.32 0.44 -7.94
N GLU A 528 -31.63 -0.56 -7.40
CA GLU A 528 -31.97 -1.20 -6.12
C GLU A 528 -31.80 -0.20 -4.97
N GLU A 529 -30.83 0.70 -5.10
CA GLU A 529 -30.55 1.75 -4.13
C GLU A 529 -30.13 3.05 -4.85
N THR A 530 -30.66 4.19 -4.41
CA THR A 530 -30.17 5.52 -4.83
C THR A 530 -29.62 6.26 -3.61
N ARG A 531 -28.33 6.55 -3.61
CA ARG A 531 -27.66 7.34 -2.57
C ARG A 531 -27.40 8.75 -3.07
N VAL A 532 -27.81 9.76 -2.31
CA VAL A 532 -27.53 11.17 -2.64
C VAL A 532 -26.64 11.76 -1.57
N GLU A 533 -25.40 12.10 -1.93
CA GLU A 533 -24.46 12.80 -1.06
C GLU A 533 -24.34 14.27 -1.48
N ARG A 534 -24.72 15.18 -0.58
CA ARG A 534 -24.59 16.63 -0.79
C ARG A 534 -23.48 17.18 0.08
N ARG A 535 -22.41 17.68 -0.55
CA ARG A 535 -21.35 18.44 0.13
C ARG A 535 -21.42 19.90 -0.28
N VAL A 536 -21.66 20.77 0.71
CA VAL A 536 -21.67 22.21 0.51
C VAL A 536 -20.49 22.81 1.26
N THR A 537 -19.51 23.31 0.50
CA THR A 537 -18.40 24.10 1.05
C THR A 537 -18.69 25.56 0.76
N LEU A 538 -19.20 26.26 1.77
CA LEU A 538 -19.49 27.70 1.73
C LEU A 538 -18.52 28.41 2.68
N VAL A 539 -17.80 29.38 2.15
CA VAL A 539 -17.00 30.34 2.93
C VAL A 539 -17.64 31.71 2.72
N LYS A 540 -18.15 32.30 3.80
CA LYS A 540 -18.74 33.64 3.76
C LYS A 540 -17.62 34.65 4.03
N PHE A 541 -17.30 35.49 3.04
CA PHE A 541 -16.32 36.56 3.18
C PHE A 541 -17.03 37.90 2.94
N GLY A 542 -17.41 38.58 4.03
CA GLY A 542 -18.29 39.76 3.99
C GLY A 542 -19.70 39.45 3.47
N ASN A 543 -20.21 40.28 2.55
CA ASN A 543 -21.51 40.08 1.89
C ASN A 543 -21.47 39.09 0.71
N ARG A 544 -20.28 38.61 0.32
CA ARG A 544 -20.14 37.65 -0.78
C ARG A 544 -20.09 36.23 -0.23
N LYS A 545 -20.96 35.36 -0.76
CA LYS A 545 -20.90 33.92 -0.53
C LYS A 545 -19.98 33.32 -1.59
N MET A 546 -18.81 32.86 -1.19
CA MET A 546 -17.90 32.12 -2.07
C MET A 546 -17.95 30.65 -1.70
N GLY A 547 -17.93 29.77 -2.69
CA GLY A 547 -17.99 28.34 -2.41
C GLY A 547 -18.35 27.48 -3.60
N ARG A 548 -18.38 26.18 -3.35
CA ARG A 548 -18.76 25.16 -4.32
C ARG A 548 -19.78 24.24 -3.67
N LYS A 549 -20.87 23.97 -4.39
CA LYS A 549 -21.78 22.86 -4.08
C LYS A 549 -21.37 21.67 -4.95
N LYS A 550 -21.07 20.54 -4.32
CA LYS A 550 -20.91 19.25 -4.98
C LYS A 550 -22.08 18.37 -4.56
N GLU A 551 -22.91 17.99 -5.52
CA GLU A 551 -23.97 17.01 -5.33
C GLU A 551 -23.58 15.76 -6.10
N THR A 552 -23.40 14.66 -5.38
CA THR A 552 -23.08 13.35 -5.91
C THR A 552 -24.34 12.50 -5.77
N VAL A 553 -24.94 12.09 -6.88
CA VAL A 553 -26.03 11.10 -6.90
C VAL A 553 -25.43 9.78 -7.38
N THR A 554 -25.54 8.73 -6.58
CA THR A 554 -25.06 7.39 -6.90
C THR A 554 -26.24 6.42 -6.98
N HIS A 555 -26.54 5.96 -8.19
CA HIS A 555 -27.50 4.87 -8.40
C HIS A 555 -26.75 3.54 -8.39
N VAL A 556 -27.17 2.61 -7.54
CA VAL A 556 -26.63 1.26 -7.43
C VAL A 556 -27.54 0.33 -8.23
N TYR A 557 -26.96 -0.35 -9.20
CA TYR A 557 -27.65 -1.36 -9.99
C TYR A 557 -27.04 -2.72 -9.66
N GLN A 558 -27.89 -3.70 -9.35
CA GLN A 558 -27.47 -5.09 -9.20
C GLN A 558 -27.45 -5.72 -10.60
N MET A 559 -26.32 -6.32 -10.97
CA MET A 559 -26.26 -7.12 -12.19
C MET A 559 -26.71 -8.53 -11.86
N SER A 560 -27.63 -9.05 -12.68
CA SER A 560 -28.14 -10.43 -12.60
C SER A 560 -27.02 -11.45 -12.80
#